data_AF-A0A6P8IJL4-F1
#
_entry.id   AF-A0A6P8IJL4-F1
#
_cell.length_a   1.000
_cell.length_b   1.000
_cell.length_c   1.000
_cell.angle_alpha   90.00
_cell.angle_beta   90.00
_cell.angle_gamma   90.00
#
_symmetry.space_group_name_H-M   'P 1'
#
loop_
_entity.id
_entity.type
_entity.pdbx_description
1 polymer ?
#
loop_
_entity_poly.entity_id
_entity_poly.type
_entity_poly.pdbx_seq_one_letter_code
_entity_poly.pdbx_strand_id
1 'polypeptide(L)'
;MPVHFNTVDNAATKLQKVKEFIDNGMGATLDVALDIEERKEGSEQVKELHDAMVQYAQMEREVGQWMEALDKTKAEFSKLNSSSNDEVPDIEAIFNDKLAALEAKNTNSDLMDHKKVKNFQSQIWKVHHEGQPLPSQSDDADKVAEDADLIMSQATERTTCPITTVEMKKPMRHKKCGHNYEKEAIIQHIKRAVSKGRAKCPIAGCVHFVTKNDLEPNTELERIISRKNRKK
;
A
#
# COMPACT_ATOMS: atom_id res chain seq x y z
N MET A 1 16.84 30.41 -18.47
CA MET A 1 17.58 29.16 -18.18
C MET A 1 16.57 28.07 -17.84
N PRO A 2 16.72 26.82 -18.31
CA PRO A 2 15.85 25.73 -17.88
C PRO A 2 16.02 25.48 -16.37
N VAL A 3 14.91 25.38 -15.65
CA VAL A 3 14.90 25.13 -14.21
C VAL A 3 15.13 23.64 -13.98
N HIS A 4 16.11 23.29 -13.15
CA HIS A 4 16.40 21.91 -12.78
C HIS A 4 16.05 21.65 -11.31
N PHE A 5 15.20 20.66 -11.05
CA PHE A 5 14.69 20.29 -9.73
C PHE A 5 15.37 19.06 -9.11
N ASN A 6 16.59 18.72 -9.55
CA ASN A 6 17.27 17.45 -9.20
C ASN A 6 17.30 17.15 -7.67
N THR A 7 17.54 18.15 -6.83
CA THR A 7 17.54 17.98 -5.35
C THR A 7 16.14 17.64 -4.83
N VAL A 8 15.11 18.30 -5.37
CA VAL A 8 13.70 18.06 -5.01
C VAL A 8 13.24 16.69 -5.52
N ASP A 9 13.66 16.28 -6.71
CA ASP A 9 13.35 14.94 -7.25
C ASP A 9 13.98 13.82 -6.40
N ASN A 10 15.21 14.04 -5.93
CA ASN A 10 15.87 13.13 -5.00
C ASN A 10 15.13 13.06 -3.64
N ALA A 11 14.63 14.18 -3.14
CA ALA A 11 13.83 14.22 -1.91
C ALA A 11 12.47 13.52 -2.10
N ALA A 12 11.78 13.75 -3.22
CA ALA A 12 10.53 13.08 -3.57
C ALA A 12 10.71 11.55 -3.65
N THR A 13 11.82 11.08 -4.22
CA THR A 13 12.16 9.65 -4.26
C THR A 13 12.33 9.06 -2.85
N LYS A 14 12.86 9.84 -1.89
CA LYS A 14 12.97 9.39 -0.49
C LYS A 14 11.61 9.37 0.20
N LEU A 15 10.75 10.35 -0.05
CA LEU A 15 9.37 10.37 0.45
C LEU A 15 8.56 9.17 -0.06
N GLN A 16 8.80 8.74 -1.30
CA GLN A 16 8.19 7.53 -1.84
C GLN A 16 8.59 6.27 -1.02
N LYS A 17 9.84 6.19 -0.55
CA LYS A 17 10.27 5.10 0.35
C LYS A 17 9.61 5.18 1.73
N VAL A 18 9.31 6.38 2.22
CA VAL A 18 8.56 6.54 3.48
C VAL A 18 7.20 5.87 3.36
N LYS A 19 6.48 6.03 2.25
CA LYS A 19 5.21 5.30 2.02
C LYS A 19 5.36 3.79 2.10
N GLU A 20 6.45 3.22 1.57
CA GLU A 20 6.72 1.78 1.69
C GLU A 20 6.94 1.36 3.14
N PHE A 21 7.61 2.18 3.97
CA PHE A 21 7.77 1.91 5.40
C PHE A 21 6.44 2.02 6.16
N ILE A 22 5.55 2.93 5.76
CA ILE A 22 4.22 3.09 6.36
C ILE A 22 3.37 1.85 6.11
N ASP A 23 3.25 1.40 4.86
CA ASP A 23 2.51 0.16 4.54
C ASP A 23 3.09 -1.05 5.26
N ASN A 24 4.42 -1.08 5.42
CA ASN A 24 5.06 -2.14 6.19
C ASN A 24 4.75 -2.08 7.70
N GLY A 25 4.73 -0.88 8.28
CA GLY A 25 4.34 -0.64 9.66
C GLY A 25 2.90 -1.07 9.91
N MET A 26 1.97 -0.64 9.05
CA MET A 26 0.55 -1.02 9.12
C MET A 26 0.36 -2.55 9.15
N GLY A 27 1.04 -3.28 8.27
CA GLY A 27 0.91 -4.74 8.25
C GLY A 27 1.51 -5.42 9.47
N ALA A 28 2.64 -4.91 10.00
CA ALA A 28 3.22 -5.43 11.23
C ALA A 28 2.29 -5.17 12.45
N THR A 29 1.69 -3.98 12.52
CA THR A 29 0.70 -3.62 13.54
C THR A 29 -0.50 -4.56 13.52
N LEU A 30 -1.04 -4.84 12.33
CA LEU A 30 -2.11 -5.82 12.15
C LEU A 30 -1.71 -7.21 12.62
N ASP A 31 -0.49 -7.65 12.28
CA ASP A 31 0.01 -8.95 12.72
C ASP A 31 0.08 -9.05 14.25
N VAL A 32 0.64 -8.04 14.91
CA VAL A 32 0.71 -8.02 16.38
C VAL A 32 -0.69 -8.00 16.99
N ALA A 33 -1.60 -7.18 16.46
CA ALA A 33 -2.95 -7.07 17.00
C ALA A 33 -3.72 -8.39 16.92
N LEU A 34 -3.64 -9.07 15.77
CA LEU A 34 -4.26 -10.37 15.59
C LEU A 34 -3.65 -11.46 16.49
N ASP A 35 -2.32 -11.46 16.69
CA ASP A 35 -1.67 -12.40 17.61
C ASP A 35 -2.07 -12.17 19.08
N ILE A 36 -2.37 -10.92 19.47
CA ILE A 36 -2.90 -10.56 20.79
C ILE A 36 -4.37 -11.02 20.90
N GLU A 37 -5.20 -10.67 19.91
CA GLU A 37 -6.64 -10.96 19.92
C GLU A 37 -6.93 -12.47 19.96
N GLU A 38 -6.11 -13.28 19.26
CA GLU A 38 -6.20 -14.75 19.27
C GLU A 38 -5.93 -15.33 20.67
N ARG A 39 -5.20 -14.63 21.54
CA ARG A 39 -4.86 -15.09 22.90
C ARG A 39 -5.76 -14.49 23.96
N LYS A 40 -6.25 -13.26 23.73
CA LYS A 40 -7.05 -12.50 24.66
C LYS A 40 -7.98 -11.57 23.89
N GLU A 41 -9.27 -11.89 23.92
CA GLU A 41 -10.31 -11.05 23.33
C GLU A 41 -10.41 -9.70 24.06
N GLY A 42 -10.65 -8.63 23.30
CA GLY A 42 -10.96 -7.30 23.84
C GLY A 42 -9.79 -6.64 24.57
N SER A 43 -8.55 -6.93 24.17
CA SER A 43 -7.36 -6.36 24.81
C SER A 43 -7.23 -4.86 24.52
N GLU A 44 -6.90 -4.05 25.53
CA GLU A 44 -6.70 -2.60 25.36
C GLU A 44 -5.57 -2.30 24.36
N GLN A 45 -4.54 -3.13 24.34
CA GLN A 45 -3.45 -3.05 23.37
C GLN A 45 -3.93 -3.15 21.92
N VAL A 46 -5.03 -3.85 21.63
CA VAL A 46 -5.58 -3.96 20.27
C VAL A 46 -6.22 -2.63 19.84
N LYS A 47 -6.81 -1.88 20.78
CA LYS A 47 -7.28 -0.51 20.53
C LYS A 47 -6.11 0.45 20.30
N GLU A 48 -5.06 0.38 21.11
CA GLU A 48 -3.85 1.19 20.89
C GLU A 48 -3.22 0.91 19.51
N LEU A 49 -3.22 -0.36 19.07
CA LEU A 49 -2.75 -0.74 17.74
C LEU A 49 -3.71 -0.26 16.62
N HIS A 50 -5.02 -0.18 16.88
CA HIS A 50 -5.97 0.47 15.96
C HIS A 50 -5.69 1.97 15.83
N ASP A 51 -5.45 2.67 16.94
CA ASP A 51 -5.06 4.09 16.92
C ASP A 51 -3.75 4.29 16.14
N ALA A 52 -2.78 3.39 16.32
CA ALA A 52 -1.55 3.41 15.53
C ALA A 52 -1.81 3.22 14.02
N MET A 53 -2.77 2.37 13.62
CA MET A 53 -3.19 2.25 12.21
C MET A 53 -3.75 3.56 11.66
N VAL A 54 -4.55 4.28 12.45
CA VAL A 54 -5.09 5.59 12.08
C VAL A 54 -3.97 6.62 11.93
N GLN A 55 -2.98 6.63 12.83
CA GLN A 55 -1.80 7.49 12.73
C GLN A 55 -0.96 7.17 11.47
N TYR A 56 -0.78 5.89 11.13
CA TYR A 56 -0.14 5.52 9.88
C TYR A 56 -0.92 6.02 8.65
N ALA A 57 -2.25 5.92 8.66
CA ALA A 57 -3.10 6.40 7.57
C ALA A 57 -3.00 7.92 7.42
N GLN A 58 -2.94 8.64 8.53
CA GLN A 58 -2.71 10.08 8.54
C GLN A 58 -1.35 10.44 7.92
N MET A 59 -0.27 9.77 8.36
CA MET A 59 1.06 10.01 7.82
C MET A 59 1.14 9.66 6.32
N GLU A 60 0.46 8.61 5.85
CA GLU A 60 0.38 8.27 4.43
C GLU A 60 -0.29 9.38 3.60
N ARG A 61 -1.39 9.95 4.14
CA ARG A 61 -2.09 11.10 3.54
C ARG A 61 -1.16 12.31 3.45
N GLU A 62 -0.49 12.67 4.54
CA GLU A 62 0.43 13.83 4.59
C GLU A 62 1.57 13.69 3.57
N VAL A 63 2.25 12.54 3.54
CA VAL A 63 3.32 12.29 2.57
C VAL A 63 2.77 12.32 1.13
N GLY A 64 1.55 11.83 0.91
CA GLY A 64 0.86 11.92 -0.38
C GLY A 64 0.60 13.36 -0.80
N GLN A 65 0.07 14.18 0.09
CA GLN A 65 -0.23 15.59 -0.15
C GLN A 65 1.03 16.40 -0.41
N TRP A 66 2.12 16.15 0.33
CA TRP A 66 3.40 16.81 0.07
C TRP A 66 3.94 16.49 -1.32
N MET A 67 3.90 15.23 -1.75
CA MET A 67 4.36 14.87 -3.09
C MET A 67 3.49 15.49 -4.19
N GLU A 68 2.16 15.51 -4.02
CA GLU A 68 1.25 16.15 -4.97
C GLU A 68 1.46 17.68 -5.02
N ALA A 69 1.64 18.32 -3.86
CA ALA A 69 1.95 19.74 -3.78
C ALA A 69 3.30 20.06 -4.44
N LEU A 70 4.32 19.22 -4.24
CA LEU A 70 5.63 19.37 -4.89
C LEU A 70 5.51 19.30 -6.42
N ASP A 71 4.75 18.34 -6.96
CA ASP A 71 4.59 18.20 -8.40
C ASP A 71 3.82 19.38 -9.02
N LYS A 72 2.76 19.84 -8.34
CA LYS A 72 2.00 21.05 -8.76
C LYS A 72 2.88 22.30 -8.71
N THR A 73 3.70 22.45 -7.67
CA THR A 73 4.61 23.58 -7.50
C THR A 73 5.65 23.62 -8.63
N LYS A 74 6.26 22.48 -8.96
CA LYS A 74 7.21 22.40 -10.08
C LYS A 74 6.56 22.81 -11.40
N ALA A 75 5.34 22.34 -11.66
CA ALA A 75 4.60 22.66 -12.88
C ALA A 75 4.26 24.15 -12.98
N GLU A 76 3.76 24.75 -11.89
CA GLU A 76 3.42 26.17 -11.84
C GLU A 76 4.65 27.08 -11.91
N PHE A 77 5.71 26.76 -11.15
CA PHE A 77 6.96 27.49 -11.20
C PHE A 77 7.57 27.50 -12.61
N SER A 78 7.59 26.35 -13.29
CA SER A 78 8.13 26.25 -14.65
C SER A 78 7.34 27.10 -15.66
N LYS A 79 6.03 27.21 -15.47
CA LYS A 79 5.14 28.06 -16.28
C LYS A 79 5.39 29.56 -16.04
N LEU A 80 5.47 29.96 -14.78
CA LEU A 80 5.69 31.36 -14.39
C LEU A 80 7.09 31.84 -14.77
N ASN A 81 8.12 31.02 -14.55
CA ASN A 81 9.51 31.36 -14.86
C ASN A 81 9.84 31.39 -16.37
N SER A 82 8.96 30.84 -17.22
CA SER A 82 9.07 30.93 -18.68
C SER A 82 8.39 32.18 -19.26
N SER A 83 7.59 32.89 -18.45
CA SER A 83 6.92 34.13 -18.81
C SER A 83 7.89 35.28 -18.53
N SER A 84 8.08 36.21 -19.47
CA SER A 84 9.15 37.22 -19.52
C SER A 84 9.13 38.33 -18.43
N ASN A 85 8.74 38.00 -17.19
CA ASN A 85 8.86 38.89 -16.03
C ASN A 85 10.25 38.71 -15.39
N ASP A 86 10.89 39.83 -15.02
CA ASP A 86 12.16 39.86 -14.27
C ASP A 86 12.02 39.42 -12.80
N GLU A 87 10.81 39.11 -12.35
CA GLU A 87 10.51 38.72 -10.98
C GLU A 87 10.46 37.20 -10.84
N VAL A 88 11.38 36.64 -10.05
CA VAL A 88 11.43 35.20 -9.76
C VAL A 88 10.23 34.84 -8.86
N PRO A 89 9.37 33.90 -9.28
CA PRO A 89 8.23 33.48 -8.46
C PRO A 89 8.67 32.87 -7.13
N ASP A 90 7.94 33.15 -6.06
CA ASP A 90 8.18 32.56 -4.75
C ASP A 90 7.73 31.09 -4.71
N ILE A 91 8.70 30.17 -4.72
CA ILE A 91 8.45 28.73 -4.72
C ILE A 91 7.80 28.25 -3.41
N GLU A 92 8.13 28.89 -2.29
CA GLU A 92 7.62 28.52 -0.97
C GLU A 92 6.15 28.92 -0.85
N ALA A 93 5.80 30.12 -1.31
CA ALA A 93 4.42 30.58 -1.37
C ALA A 93 3.55 29.68 -2.26
N ILE A 94 4.03 29.30 -3.45
CA ILE A 94 3.30 28.39 -4.35
C ILE A 94 3.10 27.03 -3.67
N PHE A 95 4.14 26.47 -3.05
CA PHE A 95 4.04 25.18 -2.36
C PHE A 95 3.02 25.21 -1.22
N ASN A 96 3.09 26.22 -0.36
CA ASN A 96 2.18 26.36 0.77
C ASN A 96 0.73 26.57 0.33
N ASP A 97 0.48 27.34 -0.74
CA ASP A 97 -0.84 27.49 -1.35
C ASP A 97 -1.40 26.14 -1.83
N LYS A 98 -0.59 25.35 -2.56
CA LYS A 98 -1.03 24.03 -3.04
C LYS A 98 -1.25 23.04 -1.93
N LEU A 99 -0.42 23.07 -0.89
CA LEU A 99 -0.57 22.21 0.27
C LEU A 99 -1.85 22.57 1.04
N ALA A 100 -2.07 23.84 1.34
CA ALA A 100 -3.29 24.30 2.02
C ALA A 100 -4.57 23.95 1.25
N ALA A 101 -4.55 24.05 -0.09
CA ALA A 101 -5.68 23.66 -0.93
C ALA A 101 -5.96 22.14 -0.91
N LEU A 102 -4.95 21.31 -0.67
CA LEU A 102 -5.10 19.87 -0.47
C LEU A 102 -5.62 19.56 0.94
N GLU A 103 -5.04 20.20 1.95
CA GLU A 103 -5.40 20.00 3.37
C GLU A 103 -6.81 20.47 3.69
N ALA A 104 -7.29 21.53 3.05
CA ALA A 104 -8.65 22.04 3.23
C ALA A 104 -9.76 21.02 2.90
N LYS A 105 -9.43 19.94 2.19
CA LYS A 105 -10.35 18.85 1.84
C LYS A 105 -10.30 17.68 2.82
N ASN A 106 -9.37 17.70 3.78
CA ASN A 106 -9.17 16.60 4.71
C ASN A 106 -10.30 16.52 5.72
N THR A 107 -10.81 15.31 5.94
CA THR A 107 -11.64 15.01 7.10
C THR A 107 -11.02 13.90 7.94
N ASN A 108 -11.41 13.83 9.22
CA ASN A 108 -11.01 12.71 10.07
C ASN A 108 -11.76 11.43 9.71
N SER A 109 -12.96 11.53 9.11
CA SER A 109 -13.71 10.37 8.61
C SER A 109 -12.90 9.62 7.56
N ASP A 110 -12.19 10.34 6.67
CA ASP A 110 -11.35 9.74 5.63
C ASP A 110 -10.27 8.80 6.19
N LEU A 111 -9.80 9.06 7.42
CA LEU A 111 -8.80 8.21 8.08
C LEU A 111 -9.41 6.88 8.55
N MET A 112 -10.63 6.93 9.10
CA MET A 112 -11.37 5.73 9.49
C MET A 112 -11.86 4.95 8.27
N ASP A 113 -12.14 5.65 7.17
CA ASP A 113 -12.51 5.06 5.89
C ASP A 113 -11.32 4.47 5.12
N HIS A 114 -10.09 4.66 5.61
CA HIS A 114 -8.90 4.13 4.98
C HIS A 114 -8.94 2.60 4.86
N LYS A 115 -8.64 2.10 3.66
CA LYS A 115 -8.76 0.67 3.32
C LYS A 115 -8.05 -0.25 4.33
N LYS A 116 -6.85 0.11 4.76
CA LYS A 116 -6.06 -0.70 5.71
C LYS A 116 -6.60 -0.63 7.14
N VAL A 117 -7.21 0.49 7.54
CA VAL A 117 -7.86 0.64 8.85
C VAL A 117 -9.15 -0.20 8.89
N LYS A 118 -9.98 -0.13 7.86
CA LYS A 118 -11.16 -1.00 7.72
C LYS A 118 -10.78 -2.48 7.66
N ASN A 119 -9.73 -2.82 6.93
CA ASN A 119 -9.22 -4.19 6.88
C ASN A 119 -8.80 -4.68 8.27
N PHE A 120 -8.08 -3.85 9.03
CA PHE A 120 -7.70 -4.16 10.40
C PHE A 120 -8.92 -4.50 11.27
N GLN A 121 -9.92 -3.61 11.31
CA GLN A 121 -11.14 -3.83 12.08
C GLN A 121 -11.86 -5.12 11.67
N SER A 122 -11.98 -5.36 10.37
CA SER A 122 -12.61 -6.57 9.84
C SER A 122 -11.85 -7.85 10.24
N GLN A 123 -10.51 -7.84 10.19
CA GLN A 123 -9.73 -9.02 10.54
C GLN A 123 -9.75 -9.31 12.02
N ILE A 124 -9.66 -8.29 12.88
CA ILE A 124 -9.75 -8.44 14.34
C ILE A 124 -11.12 -9.02 14.73
N TRP A 125 -12.21 -8.48 14.18
CA TRP A 125 -13.56 -9.00 14.42
C TRP A 125 -13.70 -10.49 14.07
N LYS A 126 -13.18 -10.87 12.90
CA LYS A 126 -13.27 -12.25 12.39
C LYS A 126 -12.57 -13.29 13.27
N VAL A 127 -11.66 -12.89 14.16
CA VAL A 127 -10.97 -13.83 15.06
C VAL A 127 -11.97 -14.59 15.92
N HIS A 128 -13.00 -13.92 16.44
CA HIS A 128 -14.00 -14.51 17.33
C HIS A 128 -15.40 -14.60 16.72
N HIS A 129 -15.63 -13.96 15.56
CA HIS A 129 -16.95 -13.81 14.93
C HIS A 129 -16.94 -14.29 13.47
N GLU A 130 -16.29 -15.43 13.20
CA GLU A 130 -16.23 -15.99 11.85
C GLU A 130 -17.63 -16.22 11.28
N GLY A 131 -17.87 -15.74 10.05
CA GLY A 131 -19.17 -15.82 9.37
C GLY A 131 -20.20 -14.76 9.78
N GLN A 132 -19.89 -13.90 10.75
CA GLN A 132 -20.76 -12.79 11.14
C GLN A 132 -20.29 -11.46 10.51
N PRO A 133 -21.22 -10.59 10.07
CA PRO A 133 -20.86 -9.28 9.57
C PRO A 133 -20.25 -8.42 10.69
N LEU A 134 -19.37 -7.49 10.32
CA LEU A 134 -18.85 -6.49 11.25
C LEU A 134 -20.02 -5.60 11.72
N PRO A 135 -20.18 -5.31 13.03
CA PRO A 135 -21.19 -4.38 13.49
C PRO A 135 -20.95 -3.02 12.86
N SER A 136 -21.97 -2.44 12.22
CA SER A 136 -21.90 -1.07 11.73
C SER A 136 -21.73 -0.13 12.93
N GLN A 137 -20.66 0.68 12.97
CA GLN A 137 -20.43 1.71 13.98
C GLN A 137 -21.38 2.93 13.86
N SER A 138 -22.57 2.73 13.31
CA SER A 138 -23.64 3.72 13.35
C SER A 138 -24.60 3.33 14.48
N ASP A 139 -24.43 3.99 15.62
CA ASP A 139 -25.51 4.14 16.61
C ASP A 139 -26.63 4.97 15.97
N ASP A 140 -27.43 4.34 15.12
CA ASP A 140 -28.81 4.74 14.81
C ASP A 140 -29.46 3.64 13.97
N ALA A 141 -30.54 3.07 14.51
CA ALA A 141 -31.44 2.23 13.77
C ALA A 141 -32.05 3.04 12.60
N ASP A 142 -32.26 2.37 11.46
CA ASP A 142 -32.85 2.88 10.23
C ASP A 142 -32.00 3.88 9.42
N LYS A 143 -31.21 3.35 8.48
CA LYS A 143 -31.50 3.47 7.03
C LYS A 143 -30.40 2.84 6.17
N VAL A 144 -30.89 2.12 5.16
CA VAL A 144 -30.23 1.67 3.93
C VAL A 144 -28.96 0.83 4.09
N ALA A 145 -29.20 -0.48 4.14
CA ALA A 145 -28.34 -1.45 3.47
C ALA A 145 -28.16 -1.04 2.01
N GLU A 146 -26.93 -0.76 1.62
CA GLU A 146 -26.36 -1.05 0.30
C GLU A 146 -24.87 -0.65 0.33
N ASP A 147 -24.01 -1.51 -0.18
CA ASP A 147 -22.57 -1.32 -0.42
C ASP A 147 -21.57 -1.47 0.74
N ALA A 148 -21.65 -2.61 1.44
CA ALA A 148 -20.46 -3.19 2.05
C ALA A 148 -20.31 -4.69 1.73
N ASP A 149 -20.53 -5.06 0.47
CA ASP A 149 -19.89 -6.25 -0.12
C ASP A 149 -18.39 -5.98 -0.35
N LEU A 150 -17.69 -5.62 0.72
CA LEU A 150 -16.28 -5.97 0.88
C LEU A 150 -16.21 -7.36 1.50
N ILE A 151 -16.87 -8.32 0.84
CA ILE A 151 -16.30 -9.65 0.74
C ILE A 151 -15.01 -9.45 -0.07
N MET A 152 -13.96 -8.97 0.60
CA MET A 152 -12.63 -9.46 0.33
C MET A 152 -12.75 -10.96 0.60
N SER A 153 -13.22 -11.70 -0.41
CA SER A 153 -12.82 -13.07 -0.57
C SER A 153 -11.33 -12.97 -0.35
N GLN A 154 -10.80 -13.65 0.66
CA GLN A 154 -9.45 -14.14 0.52
C GLN A 154 -9.53 -14.95 -0.77
N ALA A 155 -9.31 -14.29 -1.92
CA ALA A 155 -8.73 -14.95 -3.06
C ALA A 155 -7.57 -15.65 -2.39
N THR A 156 -7.70 -16.95 -2.23
CA THR A 156 -6.76 -17.75 -1.47
C THR A 156 -5.51 -17.64 -2.29
N GLU A 157 -4.74 -16.58 -2.06
CA GLU A 157 -3.63 -16.22 -2.91
C GLU A 157 -2.74 -17.44 -2.83
N ARG A 158 -2.54 -18.10 -3.96
CA ARG A 158 -1.84 -19.37 -3.99
C ARG A 158 -0.50 -19.15 -3.31
N THR A 159 -0.34 -19.67 -2.09
CA THR A 159 0.89 -19.55 -1.32
C THR A 159 1.99 -20.42 -1.90
N THR A 160 1.62 -21.36 -2.76
CA THR A 160 2.49 -22.24 -3.54
C THR A 160 3.01 -21.53 -4.78
N CYS A 161 4.34 -21.52 -4.95
CA CYS A 161 4.96 -20.97 -6.14
C CYS A 161 4.63 -21.83 -7.38
N PRO A 162 4.22 -21.22 -8.51
CA PRO A 162 3.92 -21.96 -9.74
C PRO A 162 5.16 -22.56 -10.43
N ILE A 163 6.38 -22.15 -10.02
CA ILE A 163 7.65 -22.67 -10.58
C ILE A 163 8.18 -23.82 -9.72
N THR A 164 8.27 -23.62 -8.40
CA THR A 164 8.86 -24.63 -7.50
C THR A 164 7.84 -25.63 -7.00
N THR A 165 6.54 -25.33 -7.11
CA THR A 165 5.43 -26.13 -6.54
C THR A 165 5.49 -26.29 -5.01
N VAL A 166 6.28 -25.46 -4.33
CA VAL A 166 6.43 -25.41 -2.87
C VAL A 166 5.92 -24.08 -2.34
N GLU A 167 5.54 -24.02 -1.05
CA GLU A 167 5.15 -22.80 -0.35
C GLU A 167 6.26 -21.74 -0.44
N MET A 168 5.89 -20.52 -0.84
CA MET A 168 6.82 -19.40 -1.04
C MET A 168 7.38 -18.90 0.29
N LYS A 169 8.67 -18.59 0.30
CA LYS A 169 9.37 -17.94 1.42
C LYS A 169 9.56 -16.45 1.15
N LYS A 170 9.95 -16.07 -0.06
CA LYS A 170 10.14 -14.66 -0.47
C LYS A 170 9.30 -14.38 -1.71
N PRO A 171 7.98 -14.20 -1.57
CA PRO A 171 7.11 -13.97 -2.71
C PRO A 171 7.44 -12.65 -3.42
N MET A 172 7.55 -12.71 -4.74
CA MET A 172 7.72 -11.59 -5.65
C MET A 172 6.50 -11.49 -6.56
N ARG A 173 5.88 -10.30 -6.62
CA ARG A 173 4.75 -9.99 -7.49
C ARG A 173 5.21 -9.36 -8.79
N HIS A 174 4.59 -9.74 -9.90
CA HIS A 174 4.77 -9.05 -11.17
C HIS A 174 3.82 -7.85 -11.29
N LYS A 175 4.37 -6.66 -11.51
CA LYS A 175 3.63 -5.38 -11.53
C LYS A 175 2.47 -5.33 -12.51
N LYS A 176 2.56 -6.01 -13.66
CA LYS A 176 1.55 -5.94 -14.74
C LYS A 176 0.45 -6.99 -14.63
N CYS A 177 0.78 -8.21 -14.20
CA CYS A 177 -0.18 -9.32 -14.17
C CYS A 177 -0.57 -9.76 -12.75
N GLY A 178 0.10 -9.25 -11.73
CA GLY A 178 -0.21 -9.54 -10.32
C GLY A 178 0.18 -10.93 -9.83
N HIS A 179 0.72 -11.81 -10.69
CA HIS A 179 1.14 -13.16 -10.28
C HIS A 179 2.35 -13.15 -9.36
N ASN A 180 2.37 -14.10 -8.43
CA ASN A 180 3.38 -14.25 -7.38
C ASN A 180 4.28 -15.47 -7.62
N TYR A 181 5.56 -15.32 -7.28
CA TYR A 181 6.59 -16.36 -7.44
C TYR A 181 7.60 -16.34 -6.29
N GLU A 182 8.26 -17.46 -6.03
CA GLU A 182 9.45 -17.48 -5.19
C GLU A 182 10.59 -16.66 -5.85
N LYS A 183 11.26 -15.82 -5.07
CA LYS A 183 12.28 -14.88 -5.57
C LYS A 183 13.41 -15.57 -6.32
N GLU A 184 14.01 -16.60 -5.73
CA GLU A 184 15.12 -17.33 -6.35
C GLU A 184 14.67 -18.04 -7.63
N ALA A 185 13.45 -18.59 -7.62
CA ALA A 185 12.90 -19.34 -8.75
C ALA A 185 12.61 -18.44 -9.96
N ILE A 186 11.96 -17.29 -9.76
CA ILE A 186 11.64 -16.38 -10.87
C ILE A 186 12.89 -15.73 -11.45
N ILE A 187 13.88 -15.39 -10.62
CA ILE A 187 15.17 -14.86 -11.10
C ILE A 187 15.88 -15.92 -11.96
N GLN A 188 15.87 -17.18 -11.54
CA GLN A 188 16.46 -18.27 -12.31
C GLN A 188 15.71 -18.52 -13.62
N HIS A 189 14.37 -18.45 -13.61
CA HIS A 189 13.53 -18.56 -14.81
C HIS A 189 13.87 -17.46 -15.83
N ILE A 190 14.02 -16.21 -15.39
CA ILE A 190 14.41 -15.08 -16.25
C ILE A 190 15.82 -15.28 -16.84
N LYS A 191 16.77 -15.77 -16.04
CA LYS A 191 18.15 -16.02 -16.50
C LYS A 191 18.25 -17.15 -17.53
N ARG A 192 17.41 -18.18 -17.42
CA ARG A 192 17.38 -19.35 -18.32
C ARG A 192 16.66 -19.08 -19.64
N ALA A 193 15.91 -17.99 -19.74
CA ALA A 193 15.14 -17.69 -20.95
C ALA A 193 16.06 -17.36 -22.14
N VAL A 194 15.63 -17.83 -23.33
CA VAL A 194 16.35 -17.67 -24.60
C VAL A 194 16.70 -16.21 -24.89
N SER A 195 15.78 -15.29 -24.57
CA SER A 195 15.95 -13.85 -24.77
C SER A 195 16.79 -13.13 -23.69
N LYS A 196 17.65 -13.85 -22.95
CA LYS A 196 18.63 -13.33 -21.96
C LYS A 196 18.14 -12.10 -21.18
N GLY A 197 17.26 -12.30 -20.20
CA GLY A 197 16.76 -11.24 -19.31
C GLY A 197 15.27 -10.94 -19.44
N ARG A 198 14.57 -11.61 -20.36
CA ARG A 198 13.11 -11.55 -20.53
C ARG A 198 12.56 -12.95 -20.67
N ALA A 199 11.56 -13.29 -19.84
CA ALA A 199 10.89 -14.59 -19.88
C ALA A 199 9.38 -14.43 -20.00
N LYS A 200 8.68 -15.44 -20.51
CA LYS A 200 7.20 -15.49 -20.41
C LYS A 200 6.80 -15.77 -18.96
N CYS A 201 5.70 -15.16 -18.53
CA CYS A 201 5.06 -15.47 -17.26
C CYS A 201 4.84 -16.99 -17.11
N PRO A 202 5.29 -17.62 -16.01
CA PRO A 202 5.10 -19.06 -15.77
C PRO A 202 3.65 -19.53 -15.67
N ILE A 203 2.71 -18.63 -15.34
CA ILE A 203 1.29 -18.98 -15.29
C ILE A 203 0.74 -19.20 -16.70
N ALA A 204 0.19 -20.39 -16.93
CA ALA A 204 -0.46 -20.76 -18.19
C ALA A 204 -1.56 -19.77 -18.55
N GLY A 205 -1.62 -19.37 -19.82
CA GLY A 205 -2.60 -18.39 -20.32
C GLY A 205 -2.22 -16.92 -20.09
N CYS A 206 -1.17 -16.62 -19.32
CA CYS A 206 -0.71 -15.25 -19.18
C CYS A 206 0.15 -14.80 -20.37
N VAL A 207 -0.23 -13.69 -21.00
CA VAL A 207 0.47 -13.13 -22.17
C VAL A 207 1.66 -12.22 -21.80
N HIS A 208 1.82 -11.88 -20.52
CA HIS A 208 2.82 -10.94 -20.07
C HIS A 208 4.23 -11.55 -20.02
N PHE A 209 5.21 -10.73 -20.38
CA PHE A 209 6.62 -11.04 -20.16
C PHE A 209 7.07 -10.46 -18.82
N VAL A 210 7.97 -11.17 -18.17
CA VAL A 210 8.54 -10.82 -16.88
C VAL A 210 10.03 -10.52 -17.07
N THR A 211 10.46 -9.37 -16.55
CA THR A 211 11.87 -9.00 -16.38
C THR A 211 12.16 -8.76 -14.90
N LYS A 212 13.45 -8.62 -14.54
CA LYS A 212 13.85 -8.32 -13.16
C LYS A 212 13.24 -7.00 -12.64
N ASN A 213 13.04 -6.02 -13.52
CA ASN A 213 12.53 -4.70 -13.14
C ASN A 213 11.00 -4.66 -12.98
N ASP A 214 10.29 -5.62 -13.57
CA ASP A 214 8.85 -5.77 -13.46
C ASP A 214 8.43 -6.50 -12.17
N LEU A 215 9.39 -6.93 -11.33
CA LEU A 215 9.14 -7.65 -10.08
C LEU A 215 9.31 -6.75 -8.87
N GLU A 216 8.41 -6.91 -7.90
CA GLU A 216 8.46 -6.26 -6.59
C GLU A 216 8.20 -7.28 -5.48
N PRO A 217 8.77 -7.13 -4.27
CA PRO A 217 8.43 -7.98 -3.13
C PRO A 217 6.93 -7.89 -2.81
N ASN A 218 6.30 -9.03 -2.52
CA ASN A 218 4.92 -9.07 -2.03
C ASN A 218 4.93 -9.30 -0.51
N THR A 219 5.15 -8.21 0.23
CA THR A 219 5.20 -8.22 1.70
C THR A 219 3.90 -8.71 2.33
N GLU A 220 2.76 -8.39 1.72
CA GLU A 220 1.44 -8.86 2.18
C GLU A 220 1.33 -10.39 2.11
N LEU A 221 1.67 -11.00 0.96
CA LEU A 221 1.64 -12.45 0.81
C LEU A 221 2.68 -13.14 1.71
N GLU A 222 3.85 -12.53 1.91
CA GLU A 222 4.86 -13.04 2.84
C GLU A 222 4.34 -13.11 4.28
N ARG A 223 3.59 -12.09 4.74
CA ARG A 223 2.92 -12.09 6.05
C ARG A 223 1.87 -13.18 6.14
N ILE A 224 0.99 -13.29 5.14
CA ILE A 224 -0.07 -14.31 5.10
C ILE A 224 0.53 -15.72 5.23
N ILE A 225 1.58 -16.01 4.46
CA ILE A 225 2.26 -17.32 4.50
C ILE A 225 2.90 -17.57 5.87
N SER A 226 3.61 -16.56 6.39
CA SER A 226 4.28 -16.65 7.69
C SER A 226 3.27 -16.94 8.80
N ARG A 227 2.12 -16.27 8.79
CA ARG A 227 1.05 -16.47 9.77
C ARG A 227 0.42 -17.85 9.67
N LYS A 228 0.10 -18.31 8.45
CA LYS A 228 -0.42 -19.66 8.20
C LYS A 228 0.53 -20.75 8.71
N ASN A 229 1.84 -20.55 8.54
CA ASN A 229 2.84 -21.52 8.99
C ASN A 229 3.06 -21.53 10.50
N ARG A 230 2.69 -20.48 11.24
CA ARG A 230 2.71 -20.47 12.71
C ARG A 230 1.53 -21.22 13.32
N LYS A 231 0.40 -21.33 12.59
CA LYS A 231 -0.81 -22.02 13.04
C LYS A 231 -0.84 -23.53 12.74
N LYS A 232 0.11 -24.04 11.94
CA LYS A 232 0.31 -25.47 11.71
C LYS A 232 1.12 -26.08 12.85
#